data_AF-A0A4Z0XWA3-F1
#
_entry.id   AF-A0A4Z0XWA3-F1
#
_cell.length_a   1.000
_cell.length_b   1.000
_cell.length_c   1.000
_cell.angle_alpha   90.00
_cell.angle_beta   90.00
_cell.angle_gamma   90.00
#
_symmetry.space_group_name_H-M   'P 1'
#
loop_
_entity.id
_entity.type
_entity.pdbx_description
1 polymer ?
#
loop_
_entity_poly.entity_id
_entity_poly.type
_entity_poly.pdbx_seq_one_letter_code
_entity_poly.pdbx_strand_id
1 'polypeptide(L)'
;MENLHSVKKQIAVSDKKGNTLSILNAILAFCGRENYIAQPAGEPAMENTQPAVLLLCGADDIPSASGFAACVAEYSLSALPEVAEYHPITYSVSSDNADFTARNIRKTPEGFAAFEIIGVGVIGRARLSSPTLEPVGDALAASVAAITAGISFADVLEALNNIHLEREMLERI
;
A
#
# COMPACT_ATOMS: atom_id res chain seq x y z
N MET A 1 16.21 27.84 -19.39
CA MET A 1 15.57 27.80 -18.06
C MET A 1 14.58 26.66 -18.10
N GLU A 2 15.02 25.47 -17.69
CA GLU A 2 14.13 24.32 -17.50
C GLU A 2 14.02 24.05 -15.99
N ASN A 3 12.81 23.63 -15.62
CA ASN A 3 12.16 23.78 -14.33
C ASN A 3 12.88 23.17 -13.12
N LEU A 4 12.62 23.82 -11.97
CA LEU A 4 12.74 23.37 -10.58
C LEU A 4 13.00 21.86 -10.40
N HIS A 5 13.99 21.54 -9.57
CA HIS A 5 14.06 20.28 -8.83
C HIS A 5 12.68 19.94 -8.26
N SER A 6 11.91 19.08 -8.95
CA SER A 6 10.62 18.63 -8.47
C SER A 6 10.89 17.72 -7.28
N VAL A 7 10.56 18.20 -6.08
CA VAL A 7 10.71 17.44 -4.84
C VAL A 7 9.92 16.14 -4.99
N LYS A 8 10.60 15.01 -4.83
CA LYS A 8 9.95 13.69 -4.94
C LYS A 8 9.15 13.40 -3.68
N LYS A 9 7.99 12.77 -3.81
CA LYS A 9 7.18 12.34 -2.67
C LYS A 9 7.63 10.98 -2.18
N GLN A 10 7.87 10.84 -0.89
CA GLN A 10 8.29 9.58 -0.27
C GLN A 10 7.09 8.86 0.36
N ILE A 11 7.01 7.56 0.11
CA ILE A 11 6.15 6.61 0.82
C ILE A 11 7.07 5.63 1.56
N ALA A 12 7.07 5.65 2.89
CA ALA A 12 7.84 4.70 3.70
C ALA A 12 6.95 3.51 4.08
N VAL A 13 7.46 2.29 3.95
CA VAL A 13 6.71 1.04 4.17
C VAL A 13 7.36 0.19 5.25
N SER A 14 6.69 0.00 6.38
CA SER A 14 7.08 -0.98 7.41
C SER A 14 6.46 -2.33 7.05
N ASP A 15 7.09 -3.07 6.13
CA ASP A 15 6.74 -4.45 5.79
C ASP A 15 7.93 -5.40 6.03
N LYS A 16 7.65 -6.59 6.59
CA LYS A 16 8.74 -7.54 6.93
C LYS A 16 9.32 -8.25 5.70
N LYS A 17 8.46 -8.52 4.71
CA LYS A 17 8.78 -9.38 3.57
C LYS A 17 9.12 -8.61 2.30
N GLY A 18 8.93 -7.28 2.27
CA GLY A 18 9.06 -6.48 1.05
C GLY A 18 7.92 -6.65 0.05
N ASN A 19 6.89 -7.45 0.38
CA ASN A 19 5.78 -7.75 -0.51
C ASN A 19 4.90 -6.53 -0.79
N THR A 20 4.52 -5.82 0.26
CA THR A 20 3.70 -4.60 0.16
C THR A 20 4.46 -3.53 -0.61
N LEU A 21 5.75 -3.35 -0.30
CA LEU A 21 6.62 -2.42 -1.01
C LEU A 21 6.72 -2.74 -2.50
N SER A 22 6.87 -4.02 -2.86
CA SER A 22 6.96 -4.46 -4.26
C SER A 22 5.67 -4.17 -5.03
N ILE A 23 4.51 -4.47 -4.44
CA ILE A 23 3.20 -4.19 -5.06
C ILE A 23 2.99 -2.67 -5.19
N LEU A 24 3.36 -1.90 -4.18
CA LEU A 24 3.25 -0.44 -4.23
C LEU A 24 4.11 0.13 -5.37
N ASN A 25 5.36 -0.32 -5.51
CA ASN A 25 6.21 0.09 -6.63
C ASN A 25 5.60 -0.28 -7.99
N ALA A 26 4.99 -1.46 -8.12
CA ALA A 26 4.29 -1.86 -9.34
C ALA A 26 3.08 -0.94 -9.65
N ILE A 27 2.30 -0.56 -8.64
CA ILE A 27 1.20 0.41 -8.78
C ILE A 27 1.73 1.77 -9.24
N LEU A 28 2.77 2.29 -8.57
CA LEU A 28 3.37 3.59 -8.90
C LEU A 28 3.89 3.62 -10.34
N ALA A 29 4.61 2.56 -10.75
CA ALA A 29 5.13 2.42 -12.11
C ALA A 29 4.01 2.35 -13.15
N PHE A 30 2.97 1.53 -12.90
CA PHE A 30 1.82 1.40 -13.80
C PHE A 30 1.09 2.75 -13.97
N CYS A 31 0.91 3.50 -12.90
CA CYS A 31 0.25 4.80 -12.92
C CYS A 31 1.14 5.96 -13.42
N GLY A 32 2.37 5.69 -13.91
CA GLY A 32 3.30 6.73 -14.40
C GLY A 32 3.76 7.72 -13.34
N ARG A 33 3.84 7.29 -12.07
CA ARG A 33 4.11 8.15 -10.91
C ARG A 33 5.60 8.22 -10.57
N GLU A 34 6.42 8.67 -11.52
CA GLU A 34 7.88 8.76 -11.41
C GLU A 34 8.39 9.75 -10.33
N ASN A 35 7.51 10.65 -9.89
CA ASN A 35 7.79 11.61 -8.82
C ASN A 35 7.56 11.03 -7.42
N TYR A 36 7.17 9.76 -7.31
CA TYR A 36 7.06 9.04 -6.04
C TYR A 36 8.23 8.07 -5.86
N ILE A 37 8.62 7.89 -4.61
CA ILE A 37 9.58 6.89 -4.17
C ILE A 37 8.91 6.10 -3.06
N ALA A 38 8.83 4.77 -3.23
CA ALA A 38 8.50 3.88 -2.13
C ALA A 38 9.78 3.18 -1.63
N GLN A 39 9.98 3.16 -0.31
CA GLN A 39 11.15 2.52 0.31
C GLN A 39 10.80 1.89 1.67
N PRO A 40 11.60 0.95 2.19
CA PRO A 40 11.41 0.40 3.53
C PRO A 40 11.46 1.49 4.60
N ALA A 41 10.61 1.38 5.61
CA ALA A 41 10.65 2.25 6.77
C ALA A 41 11.85 1.86 7.65
N GLY A 42 12.77 2.80 7.86
CA GLY A 42 14.06 2.57 8.52
C GLY A 42 15.26 2.90 7.63
N GLU A 43 15.05 2.95 6.30
CA GLU A 43 16.05 3.51 5.41
C GLU A 43 16.05 5.05 5.48
N PRO A 44 17.24 5.69 5.42
CA PRO A 44 17.33 7.14 5.48
C PRO A 44 16.55 7.77 4.33
N ALA A 45 15.89 8.91 4.62
CA ALA A 45 15.23 9.68 3.58
C ALA A 45 16.26 10.13 2.54
N MET A 46 15.95 9.95 1.25
CA MET A 46 16.81 10.44 0.18
C MET A 46 16.80 11.97 0.14
N GLU A 47 17.92 12.56 -0.25
CA GLU A 47 18.02 14.01 -0.47
C GLU A 47 16.94 14.47 -1.48
N ASN A 48 16.32 15.62 -1.18
CA ASN A 48 15.23 16.21 -1.99
C ASN A 48 13.92 15.40 -2.05
N THR A 49 13.57 14.69 -0.96
CA THR A 49 12.26 14.05 -0.80
C THR A 49 11.37 14.78 0.21
N GLN A 50 10.06 14.75 -0.05
CA GLN A 50 9.01 15.19 0.87
C GLN A 50 8.28 13.95 1.41
N PRO A 51 8.30 13.70 2.73
CA PRO A 51 7.57 12.58 3.32
C PRO A 51 6.06 12.74 3.14
N ALA A 52 5.45 11.86 2.37
CA ALA A 52 4.02 11.93 2.03
C ALA A 52 3.20 10.94 2.84
N VAL A 53 3.58 9.65 2.83
CA VAL A 53 2.83 8.59 3.52
C VAL A 53 3.78 7.67 4.28
N LEU A 54 3.44 7.36 5.53
CA LEU A 54 4.00 6.23 6.26
C LEU A 54 2.98 5.09 6.28
N LEU A 55 3.35 3.91 5.80
CA LEU A 55 2.55 2.69 5.79
C LEU A 55 3.07 1.68 6.82
N LEU A 56 2.22 1.27 7.76
CA LEU A 56 2.53 0.33 8.84
C LEU A 56 1.81 -1.00 8.62
N CYS A 57 2.56 -2.05 8.24
CA CYS A 57 1.99 -3.38 8.00
C CYS A 57 2.10 -4.36 9.17
N GLY A 58 2.89 -4.03 10.20
CA GLY A 58 3.08 -4.88 11.39
C GLY A 58 3.66 -4.12 12.58
N ALA A 59 3.70 -4.78 13.74
CA ALA A 59 4.03 -4.16 15.03
C ALA A 59 5.52 -4.23 15.44
N ASP A 60 6.37 -4.94 14.69
CA ASP A 60 7.73 -5.25 15.16
C ASP A 60 8.61 -4.01 15.26
N ASP A 61 8.48 -3.09 14.31
CA ASP A 61 9.15 -1.78 14.32
C ASP A 61 8.13 -0.72 13.86
N ILE A 62 7.69 0.10 14.81
CA ILE A 62 6.78 1.22 14.55
C ILE A 62 7.66 2.48 14.42
N PRO A 63 8.05 2.86 13.20
CA PRO A 63 8.77 4.11 12.98
C PRO A 63 7.90 5.30 13.40
N SER A 64 8.56 6.39 13.82
CA SER A 64 7.85 7.65 14.06
C SER A 64 7.19 8.13 12.77
N ALA A 65 5.89 8.41 12.81
CA ALA A 65 5.19 9.04 11.71
C ALA A 65 5.44 10.56 11.62
N SER A 66 6.23 11.12 12.56
CA SER A 66 6.59 12.54 12.56
C SER A 66 7.23 12.95 11.23
N GLY A 67 6.67 13.99 10.62
CA GLY A 67 7.15 14.55 9.35
C GLY A 67 6.45 13.99 8.11
N PHE A 68 5.73 12.86 8.21
CA PHE A 68 4.86 12.39 7.13
C PHE A 68 3.52 13.13 7.14
N ALA A 69 3.02 13.46 5.94
CA ALA A 69 1.74 14.14 5.79
C ALA A 69 0.52 13.26 6.15
N ALA A 70 0.67 11.93 6.06
CA ALA A 70 -0.37 10.97 6.42
C ALA A 70 0.24 9.64 6.92
N CYS A 71 -0.53 8.92 7.73
CA CYS A 71 -0.21 7.59 8.20
C CYS A 71 -1.30 6.60 7.74
N VAL A 72 -0.88 5.45 7.23
CA VAL A 72 -1.73 4.30 6.90
C VAL A 72 -1.29 3.13 7.77
N ALA A 73 -2.23 2.42 8.40
CA ALA A 73 -1.90 1.32 9.30
C ALA A 73 -2.87 0.15 9.19
N GLU A 74 -2.36 -1.07 9.41
CA GLU A 74 -3.25 -2.21 9.63
C GLU A 74 -4.11 -1.94 10.88
N TYR A 75 -5.40 -2.27 10.81
CA TYR A 75 -6.39 -1.91 11.83
C TYR A 75 -6.00 -2.35 13.25
N SER A 76 -5.36 -3.50 13.42
CA SER A 76 -4.90 -3.98 14.74
C SER A 76 -3.84 -3.09 15.38
N LEU A 77 -3.10 -2.30 14.60
CA LEU A 77 -2.10 -1.35 15.09
C LEU A 77 -2.72 -0.03 15.54
N SER A 78 -3.93 0.30 15.06
CA SER A 78 -4.57 1.60 15.31
C SER A 78 -4.87 1.88 16.79
N ALA A 79 -4.93 0.83 17.62
CA ALA A 79 -5.15 0.95 19.06
C ALA A 79 -3.86 1.20 19.86
N LEU A 80 -2.68 1.05 19.25
CA LEU A 80 -1.41 1.33 19.91
C LEU A 80 -1.26 2.84 20.09
N PRO A 81 -0.95 3.34 21.31
CA PRO A 81 -0.89 4.78 21.56
C PRO A 81 0.02 5.54 20.60
N GLU A 82 1.20 4.99 20.28
CA GLU A 82 2.16 5.59 19.35
C GLU A 82 1.66 5.65 17.89
N VAL A 83 0.64 4.86 17.52
CA VAL A 83 0.03 4.91 16.19
C VAL A 83 -1.23 5.77 16.21
N ALA A 84 -2.04 5.64 17.27
CA ALA A 84 -3.31 6.35 17.43
C ALA A 84 -3.16 7.88 17.42
N GLU A 85 -2.03 8.40 17.94
CA GLU A 85 -1.70 9.84 17.94
C GLU A 85 -1.69 10.44 16.52
N TYR A 86 -1.39 9.63 15.51
CA TYR A 86 -1.33 10.07 14.11
C TYR A 86 -2.64 9.92 13.35
N HIS A 87 -3.71 9.43 14.00
CA HIS A 87 -5.03 9.21 13.41
C HIS A 87 -4.95 8.52 12.03
N PRO A 88 -4.42 7.28 11.98
CA PRO A 88 -4.11 6.62 10.71
C PRO A 88 -5.37 6.32 9.90
N ILE A 89 -5.22 6.31 8.58
CA ILE A 89 -6.18 5.63 7.71
C ILE A 89 -5.94 4.13 7.86
N THR A 90 -6.98 3.42 8.26
CA THR A 90 -6.87 2.01 8.61
C THR A 90 -7.25 1.10 7.46
N TYR A 91 -6.56 -0.04 7.34
CA TYR A 91 -6.95 -1.12 6.44
C TYR A 91 -7.02 -2.46 7.17
N SER A 92 -7.88 -3.38 6.71
CA SER A 92 -7.89 -4.74 7.24
C SER A 92 -8.48 -5.76 6.25
N VAL A 93 -7.96 -6.98 6.29
CA VAL A 93 -8.58 -8.14 5.61
C VAL A 93 -9.56 -8.88 6.52
N SER A 94 -9.55 -8.60 7.83
CA SER A 94 -10.32 -9.34 8.83
C SER A 94 -11.39 -8.47 9.51
N SER A 95 -11.10 -7.21 9.83
CA SER A 95 -12.02 -6.30 10.53
C SER A 95 -12.86 -5.44 9.59
N ASP A 96 -14.19 -5.42 9.79
CA ASP A 96 -15.10 -4.50 9.07
C ASP A 96 -15.04 -3.05 9.58
N ASN A 97 -14.34 -2.82 10.70
CA ASN A 97 -14.24 -1.50 11.31
C ASN A 97 -13.10 -0.64 10.72
N ALA A 98 -12.33 -1.18 9.77
CA ALA A 98 -11.27 -0.43 9.11
C ALA A 98 -11.84 0.49 8.01
N ASP A 99 -11.17 1.61 7.74
CA ASP A 99 -11.58 2.56 6.69
C ASP A 99 -11.57 1.93 5.29
N PHE A 100 -10.64 0.99 5.09
CA PHE A 100 -10.55 0.16 3.90
C PHE A 100 -10.53 -1.33 4.24
N THR A 101 -11.31 -2.14 3.53
CA THR A 101 -11.32 -3.59 3.72
C THR A 101 -11.19 -4.36 2.42
N ALA A 102 -10.59 -5.54 2.50
CA ALA A 102 -10.67 -6.54 1.45
C ALA A 102 -11.76 -7.56 1.78
N ARG A 103 -12.77 -7.67 0.92
CA ARG A 103 -13.90 -8.60 1.07
C ARG A 103 -14.08 -9.48 -0.15
N ASN A 104 -14.90 -10.51 -0.02
CA ASN A 104 -15.15 -11.50 -1.08
C ASN A 104 -13.86 -12.07 -1.71
N ILE A 105 -12.86 -12.33 -0.86
CA ILE A 105 -11.56 -12.88 -1.24
C ILE A 105 -11.73 -14.32 -1.70
N ARG A 106 -11.35 -14.61 -2.96
CA ARG A 106 -11.55 -15.92 -3.59
C ARG A 106 -10.59 -16.14 -4.74
N LYS A 107 -10.55 -17.37 -5.25
CA LYS A 107 -9.95 -17.65 -6.56
C LYS A 107 -11.00 -17.50 -7.67
N THR A 108 -10.61 -16.93 -8.80
CA THR A 108 -11.41 -16.98 -10.03
C THR A 108 -11.40 -18.40 -10.63
N PRO A 109 -12.28 -18.73 -11.58
CA PRO A 109 -12.22 -20.01 -12.30
C PRO A 109 -10.88 -20.27 -12.98
N GLU A 110 -10.18 -19.21 -13.39
CA GLU A 110 -8.84 -19.30 -13.99
C GLU A 110 -7.71 -19.41 -12.94
N GLY A 111 -8.06 -19.46 -11.64
CA GLY A 111 -7.14 -19.72 -10.54
C GLY A 111 -6.50 -18.49 -9.90
N PHE A 112 -6.88 -17.28 -10.31
CA PHE A 112 -6.28 -16.03 -9.83
C PHE A 112 -6.96 -15.49 -8.58
N ALA A 113 -6.22 -14.80 -7.71
CA ALA A 113 -6.81 -14.11 -6.56
C ALA A 113 -7.72 -12.94 -7.02
N ALA A 114 -8.93 -12.90 -6.48
CA ALA A 114 -9.87 -11.80 -6.68
C ALA A 114 -10.52 -11.39 -5.37
N PHE A 115 -10.78 -10.09 -5.21
CA PHE A 115 -11.37 -9.50 -4.02
C PHE A 115 -12.02 -8.16 -4.33
N GLU A 116 -12.81 -7.65 -3.38
CA GLU A 116 -13.39 -6.32 -3.38
C GLU A 116 -12.61 -5.44 -2.40
N ILE A 117 -12.17 -4.26 -2.86
CA ILE A 117 -11.71 -3.17 -2.00
C ILE A 117 -12.92 -2.33 -1.66
N ILE A 118 -13.28 -2.28 -0.39
CA ILE A 118 -14.35 -1.44 0.13
C ILE A 118 -13.68 -0.29 0.88
N GLY A 119 -13.90 0.93 0.42
CA GLY A 119 -13.50 2.16 1.12
C GLY A 119 -14.72 3.01 1.44
N VAL A 120 -14.50 4.19 2.04
CA VAL A 120 -15.59 5.12 2.36
C VAL A 120 -16.29 5.60 1.08
N GLY A 121 -17.49 5.07 0.82
CA GLY A 121 -18.35 5.45 -0.31
C GLY A 121 -17.98 4.83 -1.66
N VAL A 122 -17.00 3.91 -1.72
CA VAL A 122 -16.57 3.27 -2.97
C VAL A 122 -16.33 1.78 -2.79
N ILE A 123 -16.67 0.99 -3.82
CA ILE A 123 -16.35 -0.44 -3.90
C ILE A 123 -15.70 -0.70 -5.25
N GLY A 124 -14.53 -1.32 -5.22
CA GLY A 124 -13.73 -1.69 -6.39
C GLY A 124 -13.45 -3.17 -6.44
N ARG A 125 -13.43 -3.77 -7.62
CA ARG A 125 -13.06 -5.18 -7.80
C ARG A 125 -11.65 -5.27 -8.35
N ALA A 126 -10.82 -6.07 -7.67
CA ALA A 126 -9.45 -6.32 -8.04
C ALA A 126 -9.25 -7.82 -8.32
N ARG A 127 -8.46 -8.11 -9.34
CA ARG A 127 -7.97 -9.44 -9.68
C ARG A 127 -6.46 -9.37 -9.83
N LEU A 128 -5.74 -10.03 -8.93
CA LEU A 128 -4.29 -10.10 -9.00
C LEU A 128 -3.88 -11.28 -9.87
N SER A 129 -2.82 -11.11 -10.66
CA SER A 129 -2.15 -12.20 -11.39
C SER A 129 -1.36 -13.11 -10.45
N SER A 130 -1.97 -13.58 -9.36
CA SER A 130 -1.40 -14.50 -8.36
C SER A 130 -2.24 -15.77 -8.24
N PRO A 131 -1.60 -16.97 -8.20
CA PRO A 131 -2.29 -18.24 -7.97
C PRO A 131 -2.65 -18.49 -6.49
N THR A 132 -2.16 -17.67 -5.56
CA THR A 132 -2.43 -17.75 -4.10
C THR A 132 -3.19 -16.52 -3.62
N LEU A 133 -3.90 -16.65 -2.50
CA LEU A 133 -4.63 -15.53 -1.87
C LEU A 133 -3.76 -14.70 -0.92
N GLU A 134 -2.51 -15.13 -0.69
CA GLU A 134 -1.59 -14.49 0.26
C GLU A 134 -1.33 -13.00 -0.04
N PRO A 135 -1.17 -12.56 -1.31
CA PRO A 135 -0.86 -11.17 -1.60
C PRO A 135 -2.02 -10.19 -1.39
N VAL A 136 -3.23 -10.66 -1.05
CA VAL A 136 -4.41 -9.77 -0.95
C VAL A 136 -4.25 -8.73 0.16
N GLY A 137 -3.66 -9.11 1.30
CA GLY A 137 -3.37 -8.17 2.39
C GLY A 137 -2.34 -7.12 1.97
N ASP A 138 -1.24 -7.56 1.35
CA ASP A 138 -0.19 -6.68 0.82
C ASP A 138 -0.72 -5.74 -0.27
N ALA A 139 -1.58 -6.24 -1.16
CA ALA A 139 -2.21 -5.46 -2.22
C ALA A 139 -3.19 -4.41 -1.67
N LEU A 140 -3.98 -4.75 -0.65
CA LEU A 140 -4.83 -3.80 0.04
C LEU A 140 -3.99 -2.69 0.69
N ALA A 141 -2.95 -3.05 1.45
CA ALA A 141 -2.06 -2.10 2.10
C ALA A 141 -1.41 -1.12 1.10
N ALA A 142 -0.84 -1.66 0.02
CA ALA A 142 -0.23 -0.87 -1.05
C ALA A 142 -1.24 0.06 -1.73
N SER A 143 -2.47 -0.42 -1.97
CA SER A 143 -3.53 0.38 -2.57
C SER A 143 -3.91 1.57 -1.71
N VAL A 144 -4.08 1.36 -0.41
CA VAL A 144 -4.48 2.43 0.53
C VAL A 144 -3.36 3.47 0.66
N ALA A 145 -2.09 3.04 0.69
CA ALA A 145 -0.96 3.97 0.66
C ALA A 145 -0.90 4.79 -0.63
N ALA A 146 -1.11 4.17 -1.80
CA ALA A 146 -1.17 4.86 -3.09
C ALA A 146 -2.30 5.90 -3.15
N ILE A 147 -3.50 5.52 -2.67
CA ILE A 147 -4.67 6.42 -2.61
C ILE A 147 -4.39 7.60 -1.68
N THR A 148 -3.86 7.31 -0.49
CA THR A 148 -3.51 8.33 0.51
C THR A 148 -2.43 9.29 -0.01
N ALA A 149 -1.52 8.81 -0.85
CA ALA A 149 -0.50 9.62 -1.51
C ALA A 149 -1.07 10.51 -2.64
N GLY A 150 -2.32 10.30 -3.04
CA GLY A 150 -3.07 11.12 -4.01
C GLY A 150 -3.32 10.45 -5.37
N ILE A 151 -3.11 9.14 -5.49
CA ILE A 151 -3.45 8.39 -6.71
C ILE A 151 -4.94 8.05 -6.67
N SER A 152 -5.64 8.17 -7.81
CA SER A 152 -7.08 7.94 -7.81
C SER A 152 -7.41 6.47 -7.54
N PHE A 153 -8.54 6.21 -6.89
CA PHE A 153 -9.03 4.84 -6.66
C PHE A 153 -9.16 4.05 -7.96
N ALA A 154 -9.58 4.71 -9.05
CA ALA A 154 -9.72 4.11 -10.36
C ALA A 154 -8.36 3.67 -10.93
N ASP A 155 -7.34 4.53 -10.88
CA ASP A 155 -5.99 4.20 -11.38
C ASP A 155 -5.38 3.03 -10.57
N VAL A 156 -5.59 3.00 -9.25
CA VAL A 156 -5.10 1.90 -8.40
C VAL A 156 -5.80 0.58 -8.74
N LEU A 157 -7.11 0.60 -8.96
CA LEU A 157 -7.83 -0.61 -9.41
C LEU A 157 -7.35 -1.06 -10.79
N GLU A 158 -7.17 -0.13 -11.72
CA GLU A 158 -6.67 -0.45 -13.06
C GLU A 158 -5.28 -1.08 -12.95
N ALA A 159 -4.40 -0.52 -12.12
CA ALA A 159 -3.09 -1.09 -11.84
C ALA A 159 -3.21 -2.53 -11.30
N LEU A 160 -3.95 -2.75 -10.21
CA LEU A 160 -4.10 -4.08 -9.62
C LEU A 160 -4.59 -5.15 -10.61
N ASN A 161 -5.46 -4.76 -11.55
CA ASN A 161 -6.02 -5.67 -12.56
C ASN A 161 -5.08 -5.94 -13.75
N ASN A 162 -3.96 -5.22 -13.87
CA ASN A 162 -3.03 -5.32 -15.00
C ASN A 162 -1.57 -5.60 -14.61
N ILE A 163 -1.17 -5.34 -13.36
CA ILE A 163 0.18 -5.67 -12.88
C ILE A 163 0.36 -7.18 -12.79
N HIS A 164 1.54 -7.64 -13.21
CA HIS A 164 1.96 -9.02 -13.07
C HIS A 164 2.87 -9.10 -11.85
N LEU A 165 2.40 -9.77 -10.80
CA LEU A 165 3.22 -10.02 -9.61
C LEU A 165 4.25 -11.08 -9.99
N GLU A 166 5.49 -10.67 -10.21
CA GLU A 166 6.55 -11.59 -10.62
C GLU A 166 6.81 -12.66 -9.54
N ARG A 167 7.14 -13.87 -10.02
CA ARG A 167 7.33 -15.08 -9.23
C ARG A 167 8.43 -15.00 -8.16
N GLU A 168 9.29 -13.98 -8.18
CA GLU A 168 10.37 -13.81 -7.18
C GLU A 168 9.81 -13.69 -5.75
N MET A 169 8.53 -13.33 -5.59
CA MET A 169 7.84 -13.33 -4.28
C MET A 169 7.48 -14.74 -3.75
N LEU A 170 7.50 -15.77 -4.59
CA LEU A 170 7.03 -17.13 -4.26
C LEU A 170 8.17 -18.12 -3.95
N GLU A 171 9.44 -17.73 -4.11
CA GLU A 171 10.60 -18.64 -3.95
C GLU A 171 11.45 -18.38 -2.69
N ARG A 172 11.03 -17.49 -1.79
CA ARG A 172 11.73 -17.22 -0.51
C ARG A 172 11.29 -18.14 0.66
N ILE A 173 11.04 -19.42 0.40
CA ILE A 173 10.78 -20.44 1.43
C ILE A 173 11.94 -21.43 1.50
#